data_AF-A0A1R0LXN1-F1
#
_entry.id   AF-A0A1R0LXN1-F1
#
_cell.length_a   1.000
_cell.length_b   1.000
_cell.length_c   1.000
_cell.angle_alpha   90.00
_cell.angle_beta   90.00
_cell.angle_gamma   90.00
#
_symmetry.space_group_name_H-M   'P 1'
#
loop_
_entity.id
_entity.type
_entity.pdbx_description
1 polymer ?
#
loop_
_entity_poly.entity_id
_entity_poly.type
_entity_poly.pdbx_seq_one_letter_code
_entity_poly.pdbx_strand_id
1 'polypeptide(L)'
;MMRDGNRTGRVSWPRLGAVLVAVCCLLTACGGSGGGSHPDATPPPPSADPVTRGPSESSPGTPRPRCVTGSATVTHSPGDASVHDLCVRSGTTVTVVLQARPQGPWPQPRTSNPMLALVTSTATDGKGATRATVRAARTGSVTVTWGPEGAPLFTLRLSVAAYPVQ
;
A
#
# COMPACT_ATOMS: atom_id res chain seq x y z
N MET A 1 -11.29 1.86 59.80
CA MET A 1 -11.52 2.51 58.50
C MET A 1 -10.19 2.51 57.77
N MET A 2 -9.91 1.47 56.97
CA MET A 2 -10.12 1.36 55.51
C MET A 2 -9.13 2.19 54.67
N ARG A 3 -8.28 1.44 53.93
CA ARG A 3 -7.80 1.61 52.53
C ARG A 3 -6.99 2.88 52.18
N ASP A 4 -5.98 2.90 51.30
CA ASP A 4 -5.37 2.03 50.27
C ASP A 4 -3.93 2.60 50.08
N GLY A 5 -2.85 1.92 49.73
CA GLY A 5 -2.68 0.95 48.65
C GLY A 5 -1.87 1.56 47.48
N ASN A 6 -0.67 1.00 47.23
CA ASN A 6 0.08 0.90 45.96
C ASN A 6 1.32 1.77 45.63
N ARG A 7 2.48 1.15 45.93
CA ARG A 7 3.51 0.68 44.98
C ARG A 7 3.94 1.63 43.86
N THR A 8 4.99 2.41 44.15
CA THR A 8 5.93 2.93 43.15
C THR A 8 6.89 1.83 42.69
N GLY A 9 6.47 1.05 41.70
CA GLY A 9 7.35 0.16 40.95
C GLY A 9 8.30 0.98 40.06
N ARG A 10 9.54 1.19 40.51
CA ARG A 10 10.64 1.63 39.64
C ARG A 10 11.00 0.48 38.72
N VAL A 11 10.52 0.53 37.47
CA VAL A 11 10.95 -0.42 36.44
C VAL A 11 12.30 0.06 35.89
N SER A 12 13.34 -0.64 36.33
CA SER A 12 14.71 -0.56 35.82
C SER A 12 14.74 -0.83 34.32
N TRP A 13 15.26 0.10 33.52
CA TRP A 13 15.57 -0.12 32.11
C TRP A 13 16.97 -0.73 32.00
N PRO A 14 17.14 -1.96 31.50
CA PRO A 14 18.47 -2.43 31.15
C PRO A 14 18.92 -1.69 29.88
N ARG A 15 20.05 -1.01 30.00
CA ARG A 15 20.96 -0.78 28.87
C ARG A 15 21.37 -2.13 28.31
N LEU A 16 21.45 -2.25 26.98
CA LEU A 16 22.15 -3.23 26.12
C LEU A 16 21.31 -3.33 24.82
N GLY A 17 21.82 -3.31 23.61
CA GLY A 17 23.18 -3.37 23.12
C GLY A 17 23.17 -3.11 21.61
N ALA A 18 24.36 -2.90 21.09
CA ALA A 18 24.67 -2.61 19.69
C ALA A 18 24.12 -3.65 18.70
N VAL A 19 23.70 -3.18 17.52
CA VAL A 19 23.79 -3.97 16.29
C VAL A 19 24.34 -3.07 15.19
N LEU A 20 25.60 -3.32 14.87
CA LEU A 20 26.34 -2.81 13.71
C LEU A 20 25.88 -3.65 12.51
N VAL A 21 25.35 -3.03 11.46
CA VAL A 21 25.14 -3.73 10.18
C VAL A 21 25.85 -2.94 9.08
N ALA A 22 27.03 -3.43 8.74
CA ALA A 22 27.69 -3.14 7.49
C ALA A 22 26.92 -3.84 6.36
N VAL A 23 26.59 -3.13 5.29
CA VAL A 23 26.12 -3.73 4.04
C VAL A 23 26.94 -3.14 2.90
N CYS A 24 27.95 -3.91 2.49
CA CYS A 24 28.47 -3.88 1.14
C CYS A 24 27.53 -4.67 0.25
N CYS A 25 27.09 -4.10 -0.87
CA CYS A 25 26.79 -4.86 -2.08
C CYS A 25 27.15 -4.03 -3.31
N LEU A 26 28.18 -4.49 -3.99
CA LEU A 26 28.67 -4.09 -5.30
C LEU A 26 27.84 -4.78 -6.41
N LEU A 27 27.79 -4.10 -7.57
CA LEU A 27 27.62 -4.61 -8.94
C LEU A 27 26.27 -5.18 -9.40
N THR A 28 25.70 -4.58 -10.44
CA THR A 28 25.08 -5.20 -11.65
C THR A 28 24.38 -4.11 -12.47
N ALA A 29 24.35 -4.03 -13.79
CA ALA A 29 25.10 -4.57 -14.93
C ALA A 29 24.63 -3.75 -16.16
N CYS A 30 25.51 -3.59 -17.16
CA CYS A 30 25.18 -3.02 -18.46
C CYS A 30 24.37 -4.01 -19.33
N GLY A 31 23.55 -3.47 -20.24
CA GLY A 31 23.00 -4.17 -21.41
C GLY A 31 21.51 -3.86 -21.60
N GLY A 32 21.01 -3.47 -22.78
CA GLY A 32 21.61 -3.45 -24.10
C GLY A 32 20.76 -2.65 -25.09
N SER A 33 21.40 -2.35 -26.21
CA SER A 33 20.95 -1.48 -27.29
C SER A 33 19.67 -1.93 -27.98
N GLY A 34 18.81 -0.96 -28.27
CA GLY A 34 17.75 -1.09 -29.26
C GLY A 34 18.25 -0.88 -30.70
N GLY A 35 17.39 -1.20 -31.67
CA GLY A 35 17.55 -0.81 -33.06
C GLY A 35 17.24 -1.94 -34.04
N GLY A 36 16.10 -1.84 -34.72
CA GLY A 36 15.73 -2.74 -35.81
C GLY A 36 14.34 -2.45 -36.35
N SER A 37 14.22 -1.40 -37.16
CA SER A 37 13.04 -1.11 -37.99
C SER A 37 13.23 -1.71 -39.37
N HIS A 38 12.23 -2.43 -39.90
CA HIS A 38 11.84 -2.29 -41.32
C HIS A 38 10.42 -2.85 -41.55
N PRO A 39 9.52 -2.08 -42.19
CA PRO A 39 8.28 -2.62 -42.75
C PRO A 39 8.54 -3.11 -44.18
N ASP A 40 7.92 -4.21 -44.59
CA ASP A 40 7.77 -4.53 -46.01
C ASP A 40 6.35 -5.02 -46.28
N ALA A 41 5.78 -4.45 -47.31
CA ALA A 41 4.37 -4.51 -47.67
C ALA A 41 4.15 -5.51 -48.79
N THR A 42 3.06 -6.28 -48.76
CA THR A 42 2.42 -6.82 -49.98
C THR A 42 0.94 -7.14 -49.68
N PRO A 43 -0.04 -6.61 -50.43
CA PRO A 43 -1.45 -6.98 -50.33
C PRO A 43 -1.87 -7.99 -51.42
N PRO A 44 -2.87 -8.85 -51.14
CA PRO A 44 -3.70 -9.43 -52.21
C PRO A 44 -5.19 -9.00 -52.16
N PRO A 45 -5.89 -9.02 -53.31
CA PRO A 45 -7.23 -8.43 -53.56
C PRO A 45 -8.42 -9.40 -53.26
N PRO A 46 -9.69 -8.97 -53.43
CA PRO A 46 -10.83 -9.38 -52.61
C PRO A 46 -11.66 -10.55 -53.18
N SER A 47 -12.45 -11.19 -52.32
CA SER A 47 -13.58 -12.04 -52.72
C SER A 47 -14.75 -11.84 -51.76
N ALA A 48 -15.84 -11.28 -52.32
CA ALA A 48 -17.24 -11.32 -51.87
C ALA A 48 -17.68 -12.77 -51.54
N ASP A 49 -18.67 -13.13 -50.71
CA ASP A 49 -19.76 -12.54 -49.91
C ASP A 49 -20.28 -13.72 -49.02
N PRO A 50 -21.47 -13.74 -48.37
CA PRO A 50 -21.96 -12.94 -47.25
C PRO A 50 -22.41 -13.85 -46.06
N VAL A 51 -22.08 -13.54 -44.80
CA VAL A 51 -22.88 -14.03 -43.65
C VAL A 51 -22.89 -13.00 -42.53
N THR A 52 -24.06 -12.45 -42.27
CA THR A 52 -24.44 -11.70 -41.07
C THR A 52 -24.09 -12.50 -39.81
N ARG A 53 -23.10 -12.05 -39.02
CA ARG A 53 -22.95 -12.49 -37.62
C ARG A 53 -22.20 -11.45 -36.76
N GLY A 54 -22.95 -10.43 -36.33
CA GLY A 54 -22.74 -9.63 -35.11
C GLY A 54 -21.51 -8.71 -35.05
N PRO A 55 -21.61 -7.53 -34.41
CA PRO A 55 -20.43 -6.86 -33.90
C PRO A 55 -19.88 -7.72 -32.75
N SER A 56 -18.90 -8.59 -33.05
CA SER A 56 -17.97 -9.05 -32.02
C SER A 56 -17.12 -7.86 -31.62
N GLU A 57 -17.65 -7.05 -30.71
CA GLU A 57 -16.85 -6.20 -29.83
C GLU A 57 -15.92 -7.12 -29.04
N SER A 58 -14.75 -7.40 -29.61
CA SER A 58 -13.58 -7.74 -28.83
C SER A 58 -13.20 -6.48 -28.04
N SER A 59 -13.97 -6.17 -26.99
CA SER A 59 -13.52 -5.20 -26.01
C SER A 59 -12.19 -5.74 -25.46
N PRO A 60 -11.08 -5.00 -25.58
CA PRO A 60 -9.88 -5.34 -24.82
C PRO A 60 -10.29 -5.26 -23.35
N GLY A 61 -10.52 -6.43 -22.73
CA GLY A 61 -10.94 -6.51 -21.35
C GLY A 61 -9.93 -5.72 -20.53
N THR A 62 -10.37 -4.63 -19.90
CA THR A 62 -9.53 -3.79 -19.06
C THR A 62 -8.75 -4.72 -18.13
N PRO A 63 -7.41 -4.70 -18.15
CA PRO A 63 -6.61 -5.53 -17.28
C PRO A 63 -7.12 -5.33 -15.85
N ARG A 64 -7.71 -6.37 -15.26
CA ARG A 64 -8.21 -6.27 -13.89
C ARG A 64 -7.03 -5.83 -13.03
N PRO A 65 -7.13 -4.72 -12.28
CA PRO A 65 -6.02 -4.25 -11.48
C PRO A 65 -5.58 -5.40 -10.56
N ARG A 66 -4.30 -5.77 -10.67
CA ARG A 66 -3.74 -6.87 -9.88
C ARG A 66 -3.59 -6.37 -8.44
N CYS A 67 -4.49 -6.82 -7.57
CA CYS A 67 -4.42 -6.50 -6.15
C CYS A 67 -3.17 -7.14 -5.53
N VAL A 68 -2.47 -6.36 -4.70
CA VAL A 68 -1.21 -6.77 -4.06
C VAL A 68 -1.47 -7.87 -3.03
N THR A 69 -0.56 -8.83 -2.93
CA THR A 69 -0.61 -9.92 -1.95
C THR A 69 0.63 -9.90 -1.07
N GLY A 70 0.50 -10.29 0.20
CA GLY A 70 1.63 -10.40 1.12
C GLY A 70 1.88 -9.07 1.84
N SER A 71 2.71 -8.21 1.27
CA SER A 71 3.00 -6.89 1.86
C SER A 71 2.99 -5.77 0.84
N ALA A 72 2.64 -4.56 1.30
CA ALA A 72 2.71 -3.33 0.52
C ALA A 72 3.23 -2.19 1.40
N THR A 73 3.94 -1.24 0.82
CA THR A 73 4.35 -0.01 1.52
C THR A 73 3.78 1.20 0.80
N VAL A 74 3.16 2.11 1.56
CA VAL A 74 2.69 3.41 1.08
C VAL A 74 3.46 4.48 1.83
N THR A 75 4.22 5.28 1.10
CA THR A 75 4.96 6.41 1.66
C THR A 75 4.26 7.70 1.27
N HIS A 76 4.11 8.62 2.22
CA HIS A 76 3.53 9.94 1.99
C HIS A 76 4.45 11.01 2.56
N SER A 77 4.78 11.98 1.71
CA SER A 77 5.59 13.14 2.04
C SER A 77 4.72 14.41 2.00
N PRO A 78 5.07 15.46 2.76
CA PRO A 78 4.38 16.74 2.63
C PRO A 78 4.37 17.24 1.18
N GLY A 79 3.18 17.58 0.67
CA GLY A 79 2.99 18.04 -0.72
C GLY A 79 2.54 16.94 -1.69
N ASP A 80 2.63 15.66 -1.30
CA ASP A 80 2.06 14.56 -2.06
C ASP A 80 0.52 14.60 -2.00
N ALA A 81 -0.12 13.84 -2.90
CA ALA A 81 -1.55 13.59 -2.80
C ALA A 81 -1.88 13.02 -1.41
N SER A 82 -2.90 13.58 -0.77
CA SER A 82 -3.34 13.13 0.56
C SER A 82 -4.24 11.90 0.50
N VAL A 83 -4.67 11.48 -0.69
CA VAL A 83 -5.54 10.31 -0.89
C VAL A 83 -4.80 9.29 -1.75
N HIS A 84 -4.70 8.06 -1.24
CA HIS A 84 -4.10 6.94 -1.97
C HIS A 84 -5.08 5.77 -2.04
N ASP A 85 -5.33 5.29 -3.25
CA ASP A 85 -6.11 4.08 -3.50
C ASP A 85 -5.17 2.88 -3.68
N LEU A 86 -5.45 1.79 -2.97
CA LEU A 86 -4.67 0.56 -3.06
C LEU A 86 -5.59 -0.67 -3.07
N CYS A 87 -5.46 -1.51 -4.10
CA CYS A 87 -6.07 -2.83 -4.08
C CYS A 87 -5.14 -3.86 -3.46
N VAL A 88 -5.61 -4.59 -2.45
CA VAL A 88 -4.88 -5.66 -1.77
C VAL A 88 -5.72 -6.93 -1.68
N ARG A 89 -5.08 -8.07 -1.44
CA ARG A 89 -5.76 -9.33 -1.11
C ARG A 89 -5.95 -9.45 0.39
N SER A 90 -7.01 -10.14 0.82
CA SER A 90 -7.19 -10.52 2.22
C SER A 90 -5.94 -11.22 2.76
N GLY A 91 -5.50 -10.81 3.95
CA GLY A 91 -4.26 -11.26 4.59
C GLY A 91 -3.05 -10.34 4.35
N THR A 92 -3.13 -9.42 3.40
CA THR A 92 -2.02 -8.48 3.08
C THR A 92 -1.77 -7.51 4.22
N THR A 93 -0.48 -7.27 4.50
CA THR A 93 -0.03 -6.27 5.47
C THR A 93 0.45 -5.02 4.73
N VAL A 94 -0.16 -3.88 5.01
CA VAL A 94 0.19 -2.58 4.45
C VAL A 94 0.95 -1.78 5.49
N THR A 95 2.17 -1.38 5.18
CA THR A 95 2.95 -0.44 5.99
C THR A 95 2.77 0.96 5.42
N VAL A 96 2.24 1.88 6.22
CA VAL A 96 2.13 3.30 5.86
C VAL A 96 3.28 4.04 6.53
N VAL A 97 4.05 4.78 5.75
CA VAL A 97 5.15 5.63 6.22
C VAL A 97 4.80 7.08 5.92
N LEU A 98 4.49 7.84 6.96
CA LEU A 98 4.20 9.26 6.87
C LEU A 98 5.46 10.02 7.27
N GLN A 99 6.05 10.77 6.33
CA GLN A 99 7.24 11.56 6.64
C GLN A 99 6.94 12.66 7.65
N ALA A 100 7.97 13.08 8.37
CA ALA A 100 7.87 14.18 9.33
C ALA A 100 7.30 15.44 8.67
N ARG A 101 6.51 16.19 9.42
CA ARG A 101 5.78 17.37 8.94
C ARG A 101 6.06 18.57 9.87
N PRO A 102 6.14 19.80 9.33
CA PRO A 102 6.42 20.99 10.13
C PRO A 102 5.38 21.26 11.23
N GLN A 103 4.14 20.83 11.01
CA GLN A 103 2.99 21.12 11.89
C GLN A 103 2.88 20.14 13.08
N GLY A 104 3.93 19.37 13.38
CA GLY A 104 3.97 18.44 14.50
C GLY A 104 3.63 16.99 14.13
N PRO A 105 3.54 16.09 15.12
CA PRO A 105 3.40 14.65 14.86
C PRO A 105 2.09 14.31 14.14
N TRP A 106 2.10 13.18 13.41
CA TRP A 106 0.87 12.66 12.83
C TRP A 106 -0.11 12.18 13.91
N PRO A 107 -1.40 12.52 13.79
CA PRO A 107 -2.42 11.96 14.67
C PRO A 107 -2.54 10.44 14.52
N GLN A 108 -3.15 9.77 15.50
CA GLN A 108 -3.42 8.34 15.40
C GLN A 108 -4.38 8.04 14.22
N PRO A 109 -4.16 6.94 13.48
CA PRO A 109 -5.07 6.52 12.43
C PRO A 109 -6.45 6.13 12.97
N ARG A 110 -7.48 6.42 12.18
CA ARG A 110 -8.84 5.89 12.37
C ARG A 110 -9.22 5.06 11.17
N THR A 111 -9.78 3.88 11.42
CA THR A 111 -10.31 2.99 10.38
C THR A 111 -11.83 3.12 10.33
N SER A 112 -12.40 3.18 9.14
CA SER A 112 -13.86 3.22 8.96
C SER A 112 -14.53 1.88 9.29
N ASN A 113 -13.77 0.77 9.24
CA ASN A 113 -14.25 -0.55 9.61
C ASN A 113 -13.10 -1.46 10.09
N PRO A 114 -12.90 -1.63 11.42
CA PRO A 114 -11.81 -2.44 11.96
C PRO A 114 -11.97 -3.95 11.67
N MET A 115 -13.16 -4.42 11.28
CA MET A 115 -13.34 -5.81 10.86
C MET A 115 -12.76 -6.09 9.47
N LEU A 116 -12.63 -5.06 8.61
CA LEU A 116 -12.07 -5.17 7.27
C LEU A 116 -10.58 -4.85 7.23
N ALA A 117 -10.16 -3.78 7.92
CA ALA A 117 -8.75 -3.41 8.04
C ALA A 117 -8.43 -3.02 9.48
N LEU A 118 -7.50 -3.76 10.08
CA LEU A 118 -7.05 -3.56 11.45
C LEU A 118 -5.72 -2.81 11.45
N VAL A 119 -5.65 -1.68 12.14
CA VAL A 119 -4.37 -1.05 12.47
C VAL A 119 -3.73 -1.87 13.59
N THR A 120 -2.61 -2.53 13.31
CA THR A 120 -1.93 -3.44 14.26
C THR A 120 -0.80 -2.75 15.01
N SER A 121 -0.23 -1.67 14.47
CA SER A 121 0.76 -0.85 15.16
C SER A 121 0.81 0.56 14.59
N THR A 122 1.21 1.51 15.44
CA THR A 122 1.58 2.87 15.06
C THR A 122 2.76 3.30 15.92
N ALA A 123 3.83 3.81 15.31
CA ALA A 123 4.99 4.33 16.00
C ALA A 123 5.55 5.54 15.27
N THR A 124 6.02 6.54 16.03
CA THR A 124 6.72 7.70 15.48
C THR A 124 8.18 7.59 15.88
N ASP A 125 9.09 7.77 14.92
CA ASP A 125 10.52 7.73 15.17
C ASP A 125 11.05 9.06 15.74
N GLY A 126 12.32 9.06 16.17
CA GLY A 126 12.96 10.26 16.72
C GLY A 126 13.15 11.40 15.71
N LYS A 127 12.91 11.16 14.41
CA LYS A 127 12.95 12.17 13.35
C LYS A 127 11.55 12.70 13.02
N GLY A 128 10.50 12.21 13.67
CA GLY A 128 9.12 12.63 13.49
C GLY A 128 8.37 11.91 12.37
N ALA A 129 8.97 10.89 11.73
CA ALA A 129 8.25 10.08 10.76
C ALA A 129 7.39 9.04 11.48
N THR A 130 6.14 8.87 11.04
CA THR A 130 5.19 7.92 11.62
C THR A 130 5.05 6.71 10.72
N ARG A 131 5.27 5.51 11.29
CA ARG A 131 5.01 4.23 10.64
C ARG A 131 3.79 3.57 11.27
N ALA A 132 2.83 3.19 10.44
CA ALA A 132 1.67 2.41 10.85
C ALA A 132 1.60 1.11 10.06
N THR A 133 1.13 0.04 10.70
CA THR A 133 0.88 -1.24 10.05
C THR A 133 -0.61 -1.51 10.04
N VAL A 134 -1.14 -1.81 8.87
CA VAL A 134 -2.55 -2.10 8.62
C VAL A 134 -2.67 -3.50 8.02
N ARG A 135 -3.43 -4.38 8.66
CA ARG A 135 -3.70 -5.72 8.14
C ARG A 135 -5.07 -5.76 7.47
N ALA A 136 -5.09 -6.12 6.18
CA ALA A 136 -6.31 -6.36 5.44
C ALA A 136 -6.91 -7.71 5.91
N ALA A 137 -7.95 -7.67 6.72
CA ALA A 137 -8.48 -8.86 7.39
C ALA A 137 -9.57 -9.57 6.57
N ARG A 138 -10.47 -8.81 5.94
CA ARG A 138 -11.64 -9.33 5.23
C ARG A 138 -11.89 -8.56 3.94
N THR A 139 -12.62 -9.17 3.02
CA THR A 139 -12.97 -8.57 1.73
C THR A 139 -13.94 -7.40 1.88
N GLY A 140 -13.78 -6.38 1.04
CA GLY A 140 -14.60 -5.16 1.06
C GLY A 140 -13.78 -3.90 0.84
N SER A 141 -14.42 -2.74 0.99
CA SER A 141 -13.76 -1.43 0.88
C SER A 141 -13.70 -0.77 2.25
N VAL A 142 -12.55 -0.18 2.59
CA VAL A 142 -12.31 0.45 3.88
C VAL A 142 -11.37 1.62 3.75
N THR A 143 -11.57 2.64 4.58
CA THR A 143 -10.75 3.84 4.59
C THR A 143 -10.00 3.92 5.92
N VAL A 144 -8.71 4.23 5.86
CA VAL A 144 -7.90 4.57 7.03
C VAL A 144 -7.45 6.02 6.90
N THR A 145 -7.78 6.84 7.88
CA THR A 145 -7.54 8.30 7.86
C THR A 145 -6.63 8.74 9.00
N TRP A 146 -5.75 9.69 8.72
CA TRP A 146 -4.94 10.42 9.69
C TRP A 146 -5.34 11.89 9.65
N GLY A 147 -5.56 12.51 10.81
CA GLY A 147 -6.07 13.90 10.91
C GLY A 147 -7.51 14.00 11.42
N PRO A 148 -8.09 15.20 11.54
CA PRO A 148 -9.48 15.41 11.94
C PRO A 148 -10.51 14.73 11.01
N GLU A 149 -11.71 14.43 11.50
CA GLU A 149 -12.74 13.72 10.70
C GLU A 149 -13.25 14.52 9.49
N GLY A 150 -13.41 15.84 9.63
CA GLY A 150 -13.85 16.72 8.53
C GLY A 150 -12.74 17.22 7.62
N ALA A 151 -11.48 16.97 7.96
CA ALA A 151 -10.31 17.47 7.24
C ALA A 151 -9.12 16.52 7.40
N PRO A 152 -9.19 15.31 6.83
CA PRO A 152 -8.11 14.34 6.94
C PRO A 152 -6.84 14.88 6.27
N LEU A 153 -5.71 14.67 6.93
CA LEU A 153 -4.39 15.03 6.45
C LEU A 153 -3.85 13.99 5.47
N PHE A 154 -4.19 12.72 5.69
CA PHE A 154 -3.88 11.60 4.80
C PHE A 154 -4.99 10.55 4.88
N THR A 155 -5.31 9.95 3.75
CA THR A 155 -6.37 8.97 3.56
C THR A 155 -5.87 7.81 2.70
N LEU A 156 -5.86 6.61 3.27
CA LEU A 156 -5.64 5.37 2.54
C LEU A 156 -6.99 4.70 2.28
N ARG A 157 -7.35 4.56 1.01
CA ARG A 157 -8.52 3.81 0.55
C ARG A 157 -8.08 2.42 0.13
N LEU A 158 -8.56 1.41 0.85
CA LEU A 158 -8.24 0.02 0.61
C LEU A 158 -9.43 -0.68 -0.04
N SER A 159 -9.18 -1.29 -1.20
CA SER A 159 -10.07 -2.30 -1.78
C SER A 159 -9.47 -3.67 -1.49
N VAL A 160 -10.14 -4.47 -0.65
CA VAL A 160 -9.68 -5.79 -0.23
C VAL A 160 -10.42 -6.85 -1.03
N ALA A 161 -9.71 -7.50 -1.95
CA ALA A 161 -10.24 -8.60 -2.75
C ALA A 161 -9.97 -9.96 -2.08
N ALA A 162 -10.82 -10.94 -2.37
CA ALA A 162 -10.62 -12.32 -1.92
C ALA A 162 -9.33 -12.89 -2.49
N TYR A 163 -8.70 -13.84 -1.77
CA TYR A 163 -7.63 -14.63 -2.36
C TYR A 163 -8.18 -15.44 -3.55
N PRO A 164 -7.48 -15.53 -4.69
CA PRO A 164 -7.90 -16.43 -5.76
C PRO A 164 -7.86 -17.87 -5.23
N VAL A 165 -8.99 -18.56 -5.33
CA VAL A 165 -9.04 -20.02 -5.20
C VAL A 165 -8.52 -20.61 -6.52
N GLN A 166 -7.60 -21.57 -6.43
CA GLN A 166 -7.07 -22.31 -7.57
C GLN A 166 -7.93 -23.53 -7.85
#